data_AF-A0ABD3PY15-F1
#
_entry.id   AF-A0ABD3PY15-F1
#
_cell.length_a   1.000
_cell.length_b   1.000
_cell.length_c   1.000
_cell.angle_alpha   90.00
_cell.angle_beta   90.00
_cell.angle_gamma   90.00
#
_symmetry.space_group_name_H-M   'P 1'
#
loop_
_entity.id
_entity.type
_entity.pdbx_description
1 polymer ?
#
loop_
_entity_poly.entity_id
_entity_poly.type
_entity_poly.pdbx_seq_one_letter_code
_entity_poly.pdbx_strand_id
1 'polypeptide(L)'
;MGKCLSQLANPEVSTGEEDHKRLSLKSTMDLSDEEEGNWPAAVATSQSSLRIFHEDILLSILSYVADVPFEMMDTTVPTKPALVVPSTHSTLTHTLPLVSKQFHKITQNHDLYWKSGLLRLLHKEPMLWAEGMKRVIFDSECDEIRDEIAKRIQSQAERRRDKRAKNDQLDYQTPQSVFESKISASRRTVSESSPDSKNSPAEDEDLLEQACAAIQSHPPHYHTASSSGVYQCLYRSIVLRHLRYQGPVFIMDSLVRLGDPYGLHFFEPRYRVLISEVMARYSVSARRGEQILPSVPGIFPRTSNSVMDDDIKSSVLDLVKKNESLLGEYHLPTFIHAHRGYRASCPATIVQVQICSINPNGSADVLLKPIAYIWIEKIWERRGTGGLYEARGIRMGAELSERFERWCNMGAYGMGDGRGRRLQLPMP
;
A
#
# COMPACT_ATOMS: atom_id res chain seq x y z
N MET A 1 -43.67 30.70 31.26
CA MET A 1 -43.27 29.36 30.76
C MET A 1 -41.77 29.44 30.50
N GLY A 2 -40.82 28.79 31.15
CA GLY A 2 -40.76 27.68 32.10
C GLY A 2 -39.29 27.27 32.05
N LYS A 3 -38.48 27.77 33.00
CA LYS A 3 -37.03 27.47 33.11
C LYS A 3 -36.86 26.01 33.52
N CYS A 4 -36.00 25.26 32.81
CA CYS A 4 -35.48 23.99 33.32
C CYS A 4 -33.95 23.95 33.17
N LEU A 5 -33.31 23.95 34.33
CA LEU A 5 -31.90 23.72 34.62
C LEU A 5 -31.76 22.26 35.09
N SER A 6 -30.77 21.55 34.56
CA SER A 6 -30.15 20.33 35.14
C SER A 6 -28.87 20.08 34.32
N GLN A 7 -27.63 20.38 34.74
CA GLN A 7 -26.86 19.84 35.88
C GLN A 7 -27.00 18.33 36.05
N LEU A 8 -25.94 17.59 35.67
CA LEU A 8 -25.45 16.31 36.18
C LEU A 8 -24.10 16.08 35.43
N ALA A 9 -22.93 16.30 36.04
CA ALA A 9 -22.20 15.46 37.00
C ALA A 9 -21.01 14.76 36.29
N ASN A 10 -19.80 15.26 36.57
CA ASN A 10 -18.53 14.60 36.28
C ASN A 10 -18.33 13.42 37.25
N PRO A 11 -17.85 12.25 36.81
CA PRO A 11 -17.23 11.29 37.70
C PRO A 11 -15.72 11.49 37.75
N GLU A 12 -15.24 11.43 38.97
CA GLU A 12 -13.87 11.62 39.41
C GLU A 12 -12.90 10.54 38.93
N VAL A 13 -11.65 10.99 38.85
CA VAL A 13 -10.41 10.25 38.66
C VAL A 13 -10.22 9.21 39.76
N SER A 14 -9.97 7.96 39.38
CA SER A 14 -9.40 6.93 40.24
C SER A 14 -8.13 6.38 39.58
N THR A 15 -6.97 6.94 39.95
CA THR A 15 -5.66 6.38 39.63
C THR A 15 -5.37 5.22 40.58
N GLY A 16 -5.65 4.00 40.11
CA GLY A 16 -5.24 2.77 40.78
C GLY A 16 -3.77 2.46 40.48
N GLU A 17 -2.98 2.48 41.54
CA GLU A 17 -1.58 2.08 41.62
C GLU A 17 -1.55 0.54 41.74
N GLU A 18 -1.09 -0.18 40.71
CA GLU A 18 -0.87 -1.63 40.81
C GLU A 18 0.60 -1.98 40.56
N ASP A 19 1.23 -2.37 41.67
CA ASP A 19 2.50 -3.07 41.79
C ASP A 19 2.47 -4.42 41.07
N HIS A 20 3.25 -4.57 40.00
CA HIS A 20 3.60 -5.88 39.48
C HIS A 20 5.07 -6.24 39.73
N LYS A 21 5.20 -7.13 40.71
CA LYS A 21 6.38 -7.83 41.19
C LYS A 21 7.18 -8.48 40.06
N ARG A 22 8.48 -8.17 40.11
CA ARG A 22 9.60 -8.78 39.41
C ARG A 22 9.74 -10.25 39.83
N LEU A 23 9.34 -11.20 38.99
CA LEU A 23 9.64 -12.62 39.18
C LEU A 23 10.88 -13.00 38.39
N SER A 24 11.97 -13.22 39.14
CA SER A 24 13.18 -13.88 38.72
C SER A 24 12.96 -15.38 38.75
N LEU A 25 13.11 -16.05 37.61
CA LEU A 25 13.23 -17.51 37.55
C LEU A 25 14.60 -17.86 36.97
N LYS A 26 15.53 -18.18 37.87
CA LYS A 26 16.64 -19.08 37.60
C LYS A 26 16.06 -20.48 37.46
N SER A 27 16.33 -21.16 36.34
CA SER A 27 16.11 -22.59 36.21
C SER A 27 17.39 -23.23 35.70
N THR A 28 18.17 -23.71 36.67
CA THR A 28 19.18 -24.75 36.52
C THR A 28 18.45 -26.08 36.32
N MET A 29 18.71 -26.77 35.22
CA MET A 29 18.49 -28.22 35.15
C MET A 29 19.68 -28.86 34.47
N ASP A 30 20.47 -29.53 35.30
CA ASP A 30 21.29 -30.69 34.96
C ASP A 30 20.41 -31.75 34.30
N LEU A 31 20.87 -32.26 33.16
CA LEU A 31 20.54 -33.59 32.67
C LEU A 31 21.84 -34.23 32.18
N SER A 32 22.39 -35.07 33.04
CA SER A 32 23.42 -36.06 32.79
C SER A 32 22.84 -37.26 32.03
N ASP A 33 23.65 -37.75 31.09
CA ASP A 33 23.92 -39.15 30.73
C ASP A 33 22.83 -40.07 30.17
N GLU A 34 23.32 -40.93 29.25
CA GLU A 34 22.70 -42.08 28.56
C GLU A 34 21.92 -41.73 27.27
N GLU A 35 22.17 -42.27 26.07
CA GLU A 35 22.79 -43.52 25.62
C GLU A 35 23.42 -43.33 24.21
N GLU A 36 24.61 -43.88 23.98
CA GLU A 36 25.30 -43.93 22.69
C GLU A 36 24.62 -44.91 21.72
N GLY A 37 23.71 -44.39 20.89
CA GLY A 37 23.20 -45.08 19.71
C GLY A 37 24.12 -44.92 18.50
N ASN A 38 25.07 -45.85 18.34
CA ASN A 38 25.96 -45.99 17.19
C ASN A 38 25.18 -46.30 15.89
N TRP A 39 24.84 -45.28 15.11
CA TRP A 39 24.37 -45.41 13.73
C TRP A 39 25.49 -45.01 12.76
N PRO A 40 25.85 -45.85 11.77
CA PRO A 40 26.91 -45.52 10.82
C PRO A 40 26.48 -44.34 9.94
N ALA A 41 27.09 -43.19 10.20
CA ALA A 41 27.00 -41.98 9.39
C ALA A 41 27.69 -42.22 8.03
N ALA A 42 26.99 -42.86 7.10
CA ALA A 42 27.24 -42.66 5.68
C ALA A 42 26.57 -41.35 5.23
N VAL A 43 27.07 -40.22 5.75
CA VAL A 43 26.80 -38.91 5.16
C VAL A 43 27.61 -38.86 3.87
N ALA A 44 27.06 -39.42 2.80
CA ALA A 44 27.46 -39.06 1.47
C ALA A 44 27.19 -37.57 1.33
N THR A 45 28.23 -36.75 1.47
CA THR A 45 28.24 -35.37 1.01
C THR A 45 28.02 -35.42 -0.49
N SER A 46 26.75 -35.42 -0.90
CA SER A 46 26.34 -35.18 -2.27
C SER A 46 26.78 -33.76 -2.61
N GLN A 47 28.01 -33.64 -3.08
CA GLN A 47 28.50 -32.41 -3.69
C GLN A 47 27.47 -32.05 -4.77
N SER A 48 26.78 -30.93 -4.56
CA SER A 48 25.75 -30.49 -5.48
C SER A 48 26.40 -30.36 -6.87
N SER A 49 25.85 -31.08 -7.85
CA SER A 49 26.31 -31.07 -9.24
C SER A 49 26.30 -29.67 -9.89
N LEU A 50 25.72 -28.70 -9.20
CA LEU A 50 25.71 -27.30 -9.59
C LEU A 50 27.07 -26.60 -9.43
N ARG A 51 27.99 -27.10 -8.58
CA ARG A 51 29.35 -26.52 -8.45
C ARG A 51 30.18 -26.57 -9.75
N ILE A 52 29.72 -27.33 -10.75
CA ILE A 52 30.34 -27.43 -12.07
C ILE A 52 30.19 -26.12 -12.85
N PHE A 53 29.12 -25.36 -12.59
CA PHE A 53 28.91 -24.09 -13.24
C PHE A 53 29.59 -22.97 -12.45
N HIS A 54 30.25 -22.05 -13.17
CA HIS A 54 30.70 -20.80 -12.58
C HIS A 54 29.49 -20.08 -11.95
N GLU A 55 29.71 -19.41 -10.84
CA GLU A 55 28.64 -18.75 -10.08
C GLU A 55 27.80 -17.85 -11.01
N ASP A 56 28.44 -17.14 -11.94
CA ASP A 56 27.82 -16.26 -12.94
C ASP A 56 26.87 -16.98 -13.92
N ILE A 57 27.14 -18.25 -14.25
CA ILE A 57 26.31 -19.06 -15.15
C ILE A 57 25.09 -19.58 -14.39
N LEU A 58 25.27 -20.01 -13.14
CA LEU A 58 24.14 -20.31 -12.25
C LEU A 58 23.27 -19.07 -12.03
N LEU A 59 23.90 -17.92 -11.77
CA LEU A 59 23.27 -16.60 -11.66
C LEU A 59 22.43 -16.27 -12.90
N SER A 60 22.95 -16.54 -14.10
CA SER A 60 22.27 -16.30 -15.38
C SER A 60 21.12 -17.27 -15.63
N ILE A 61 21.32 -18.57 -15.36
CA ILE A 61 20.26 -19.58 -15.50
C ILE A 61 19.14 -19.32 -14.48
N LEU A 62 19.49 -19.00 -13.24
CA LEU A 62 18.52 -18.75 -12.18
C LEU A 62 17.76 -17.44 -12.41
N SER A 63 18.42 -16.38 -12.90
CA SER A 63 17.74 -15.14 -13.28
C SER A 63 16.85 -15.30 -14.51
N TYR A 64 17.12 -16.26 -15.39
CA TYR A 64 16.26 -16.58 -16.54
C TYR A 64 15.03 -17.40 -16.15
N VAL A 65 15.20 -18.43 -15.32
CA VAL A 65 14.15 -19.42 -15.04
C VAL A 65 13.31 -19.08 -13.80
N ALA A 66 13.83 -18.31 -12.84
CA ALA A 66 13.02 -17.89 -11.68
C ALA A 66 12.15 -16.68 -12.04
N ASP A 67 10.83 -16.86 -12.03
CA ASP A 67 9.92 -15.75 -11.73
C ASP A 67 10.30 -15.17 -10.37
N VAL A 68 10.20 -13.84 -10.22
CA VAL A 68 10.55 -13.15 -8.96
C VAL A 68 9.86 -13.87 -7.81
N PRO A 69 10.59 -14.24 -6.73
CA PRO A 69 10.02 -15.08 -5.69
C PRO A 69 8.78 -14.43 -5.12
N PHE A 70 7.60 -14.99 -5.44
CA PHE A 70 6.33 -14.59 -4.85
C PHE A 70 6.46 -14.74 -3.34
N GLU A 71 6.15 -13.65 -2.62
CA GLU A 71 6.30 -13.57 -1.17
C GLU A 71 5.70 -14.79 -0.47
N MET A 72 6.47 -15.35 0.47
CA MET A 72 5.96 -16.31 1.43
C MET A 72 4.84 -15.65 2.21
N MET A 73 3.66 -16.30 2.25
CA MET A 73 2.62 -15.88 3.18
C MET A 73 3.21 -15.85 4.60
N ASP A 74 3.03 -14.74 5.29
CA ASP A 74 3.34 -14.62 6.72
C ASP A 74 2.58 -15.73 7.46
N THR A 75 3.30 -16.79 7.82
CA THR A 75 2.79 -17.97 8.54
C THR A 75 2.70 -17.72 10.04
N THR A 76 2.68 -16.46 10.48
CA THR A 76 2.75 -16.10 11.90
C THR A 76 1.42 -16.16 12.64
N VAL A 77 0.35 -16.69 12.04
CA VAL A 77 -0.92 -16.91 12.77
C VAL A 77 -1.23 -18.41 12.91
N PRO A 78 -0.96 -19.01 14.08
CA PRO A 78 -1.37 -20.37 14.38
C PRO A 78 -2.85 -20.36 14.77
N THR A 79 -3.77 -20.41 13.80
CA THR A 79 -5.19 -20.63 14.10
C THR A 79 -5.86 -21.63 13.15
N LYS A 80 -6.03 -22.85 13.68
CA LYS A 80 -7.06 -23.86 13.36
C LYS A 80 -6.98 -24.62 12.03
N PRO A 81 -7.52 -25.86 11.98
CA PRO A 81 -7.21 -26.83 10.94
C PRO A 81 -8.04 -26.61 9.65
N ALA A 82 -7.28 -26.52 8.56
CA ALA A 82 -7.48 -27.15 7.24
C ALA A 82 -8.82 -26.94 6.51
N LEU A 83 -8.98 -25.76 5.90
CA LEU A 83 -9.40 -25.72 4.51
C LEU A 83 -8.13 -25.54 3.67
N VAL A 84 -7.85 -26.49 2.78
CA VAL A 84 -6.69 -26.47 1.88
C VAL A 84 -6.87 -25.31 0.91
N VAL A 85 -6.28 -24.17 1.23
CA VAL A 85 -6.12 -23.06 0.28
C VAL A 85 -5.04 -23.51 -0.70
N PRO A 86 -5.27 -23.48 -2.03
CA PRO A 86 -4.24 -23.77 -3.00
C PRO A 86 -3.15 -22.71 -2.82
N SER A 87 -2.04 -23.15 -2.26
CA SER A 87 -0.85 -22.35 -2.09
C SER A 87 -0.33 -21.95 -3.46
N THR A 88 -0.27 -20.64 -3.69
CA THR A 88 0.30 -20.05 -4.90
C THR A 88 1.80 -20.24 -4.87
N HIS A 89 2.26 -21.40 -5.35
CA HIS A 89 3.65 -21.81 -5.38
C HIS A 89 4.27 -21.48 -6.74
N SER A 90 5.47 -20.91 -6.73
CA SER A 90 6.29 -20.83 -7.95
C SER A 90 6.70 -22.24 -8.37
N THR A 91 6.53 -22.56 -9.65
CA THR A 91 6.82 -23.88 -10.25
C THR A 91 8.26 -24.33 -10.01
N LEU A 92 9.21 -23.41 -9.88
CA LEU A 92 10.62 -23.77 -9.62
C LEU A 92 10.89 -24.17 -8.16
N THR A 93 10.21 -23.52 -7.23
CA THR A 93 10.50 -23.66 -5.79
C THR A 93 10.06 -25.02 -5.21
N HIS A 94 9.03 -25.62 -5.79
CA HIS A 94 8.51 -26.92 -5.35
C HIS A 94 9.19 -28.11 -6.05
N THR A 95 9.62 -27.94 -7.31
CA THR A 95 10.24 -29.04 -8.08
C THR A 95 11.63 -29.38 -7.55
N LEU A 96 12.34 -28.41 -6.96
CA LEU A 96 13.68 -28.60 -6.40
C LEU A 96 13.85 -27.84 -5.06
N PRO A 97 13.37 -28.39 -3.93
CA PRO A 97 13.37 -27.72 -2.63
C PRO A 97 14.76 -27.25 -2.14
N LEU A 98 15.82 -27.98 -2.51
CA LEU A 98 17.21 -27.60 -2.19
C LEU A 98 17.67 -26.39 -3.01
N VAL A 99 17.30 -26.33 -4.30
CA VAL A 99 17.55 -25.15 -5.15
C VAL A 99 16.76 -23.96 -4.63
N SER A 100 15.52 -24.18 -4.17
CA SER A 100 14.71 -23.13 -3.52
C SER A 100 15.34 -22.57 -2.26
N LYS A 101 15.89 -23.41 -1.36
CA LYS A 101 16.57 -22.96 -0.13
C LYS A 101 17.85 -22.17 -0.42
N GLN A 102 18.67 -22.65 -1.37
CA GLN A 102 19.89 -21.93 -1.78
C GLN A 102 19.53 -20.63 -2.48
N PHE A 103 18.54 -20.64 -3.38
CA PHE A 103 18.02 -19.44 -4.03
C PHE A 103 17.47 -18.45 -3.02
N HIS A 104 16.71 -18.91 -2.03
CA HIS A 104 16.22 -18.06 -0.94
C HIS A 104 17.39 -17.42 -0.18
N LYS A 105 18.39 -18.22 0.22
CA LYS A 105 19.58 -17.70 0.91
C LYS A 105 20.34 -16.67 0.07
N ILE A 106 20.45 -16.88 -1.24
CA ILE A 106 21.14 -15.96 -2.15
C ILE A 106 20.30 -14.68 -2.36
N THR A 107 19.01 -14.81 -2.67
CA THR A 107 18.09 -13.66 -2.91
C THR A 107 17.74 -12.87 -1.67
N GLN A 108 17.89 -13.47 -0.48
CA GLN A 108 17.75 -12.78 0.79
C GLN A 108 18.92 -11.84 1.07
N ASN A 109 20.13 -12.17 0.59
CA ASN A 109 21.36 -11.44 0.90
C ASN A 109 21.88 -10.58 -0.27
N HIS A 110 21.39 -10.81 -1.51
CA HIS A 110 21.86 -10.12 -2.70
C HIS A 110 20.75 -9.45 -3.49
N ASP A 111 20.98 -8.17 -3.83
CA ASP A 111 20.03 -7.34 -4.57
C ASP A 111 20.12 -7.50 -6.10
N LEU A 112 21.19 -8.13 -6.58
CA LEU A 112 21.52 -8.25 -8.01
C LEU A 112 20.38 -8.89 -8.83
N TYR A 113 19.71 -9.89 -8.27
CA TYR A 113 18.60 -10.59 -8.95
C TYR A 113 17.32 -9.76 -9.00
N TRP A 114 17.13 -8.88 -8.02
CA TRP A 114 15.93 -8.08 -7.89
C TRP A 114 15.88 -6.99 -8.97
N LYS A 115 17.03 -6.41 -9.37
CA LYS A 115 17.11 -5.48 -10.52
C LYS A 115 16.56 -6.14 -11.79
N SER A 116 17.15 -7.26 -12.21
CA SER A 116 16.73 -8.00 -13.41
C SER A 116 15.30 -8.55 -13.28
N GLY A 117 14.88 -8.94 -12.07
CA GLY A 117 13.50 -9.34 -11.78
C GLY A 117 12.50 -8.23 -12.03
N LEU A 118 12.76 -7.03 -11.49
CA LEU A 118 11.91 -5.86 -11.67
C LEU A 118 11.85 -5.40 -13.12
N LEU A 119 12.98 -5.38 -13.85
CA LEU A 119 12.98 -5.04 -15.28
C LEU A 119 12.14 -6.03 -16.10
N ARG A 120 12.21 -7.33 -15.82
CA ARG A 120 11.35 -8.32 -16.49
C ARG A 120 9.87 -8.11 -16.18
N LEU A 121 9.54 -7.77 -14.92
CA LEU A 121 8.17 -7.48 -14.53
C LEU A 121 7.65 -6.21 -15.22
N LEU A 122 8.50 -5.19 -15.35
CA LEU A 122 8.21 -3.96 -16.08
C LEU A 122 7.96 -4.24 -17.57
N HIS A 123 8.79 -5.08 -18.20
CA HIS A 123 8.56 -5.49 -19.59
C HIS A 123 7.29 -6.35 -19.77
N LYS A 124 6.99 -7.23 -18.82
CA LYS A 124 5.85 -8.16 -18.90
C LYS A 124 4.52 -7.47 -18.65
N GLU A 125 4.46 -6.59 -17.64
CA GLU A 125 3.26 -5.89 -17.20
C GLU A 125 3.56 -4.40 -16.94
N PRO A 126 3.88 -3.62 -18.00
CA PRO A 126 4.38 -2.25 -17.85
C PRO A 126 3.38 -1.34 -17.15
N MET A 127 2.08 -1.46 -17.49
CA MET A 127 1.04 -0.63 -16.88
C MET A 127 0.99 -0.78 -15.36
N LEU A 128 1.21 -1.99 -14.83
CA LEU A 128 1.08 -2.28 -13.42
C LEU A 128 2.38 -1.95 -12.66
N TRP A 129 3.54 -2.36 -13.18
CA TRP A 129 4.81 -2.13 -12.49
C TRP A 129 5.34 -0.72 -12.66
N ALA A 130 5.18 -0.10 -13.84
CA ALA A 130 5.60 1.29 -14.05
C ALA A 130 4.78 2.24 -13.18
N GLU A 131 3.47 2.00 -13.07
CA GLU A 131 2.61 2.77 -12.17
C GLU A 131 3.03 2.59 -10.70
N GLY A 132 3.33 1.36 -10.28
CA GLY A 132 3.90 1.08 -8.97
C GLY A 132 5.19 1.86 -8.69
N MET A 133 6.13 1.91 -9.64
CA MET A 133 7.36 2.69 -9.52
C MET A 133 7.10 4.19 -9.45
N LYS A 134 6.23 4.72 -10.32
CA LYS A 134 5.83 6.14 -10.32
C LYS A 134 5.20 6.54 -8.99
N ARG A 135 4.39 5.68 -8.37
CA ARG A 135 3.83 5.91 -7.03
C ARG A 135 4.88 5.96 -5.94
N VAL A 136 5.90 5.10 -6.00
CA VAL A 136 7.02 5.14 -5.04
C VAL A 136 7.79 6.45 -5.16
N ILE A 137 8.07 6.90 -6.38
CA ILE A 137 8.71 8.20 -6.63
C ILE A 137 7.85 9.33 -6.07
N PHE A 138 6.55 9.34 -6.41
CA PHE A 138 5.60 10.34 -5.94
C PHE A 138 5.46 10.39 -4.41
N ASP A 139 5.40 9.22 -3.75
CA ASP A 139 5.37 9.12 -2.29
C ASP A 139 6.64 9.74 -1.68
N SER A 140 7.82 9.49 -2.25
CA SER A 140 9.07 10.10 -1.79
C SER A 140 9.05 11.63 -1.95
N GLU A 141 8.57 12.15 -3.08
CA GLU A 141 8.43 13.60 -3.29
C GLU A 141 7.44 14.22 -2.28
N CYS A 142 6.37 13.51 -1.94
CA CYS A 142 5.47 13.93 -0.86
C CYS A 142 6.19 13.97 0.49
N ASP A 143 7.05 13.00 0.77
CA ASP A 143 7.76 12.86 2.04
C ASP A 143 8.77 14.00 2.24
N GLU A 144 9.45 14.43 1.17
CA GLU A 144 10.32 15.61 1.19
C GLU A 144 9.55 16.87 1.61
N ILE A 145 8.37 17.09 1.04
CA ILE A 145 7.52 18.23 1.39
C ILE A 145 7.02 18.11 2.83
N ARG A 146 6.66 16.89 3.29
CA ARG A 146 6.23 16.65 4.68
C ARG A 146 7.35 16.98 5.67
N ASP A 147 8.58 16.58 5.37
CA ASP A 147 9.75 16.85 6.18
C ASP A 147 10.07 18.35 6.22
N GLU A 148 9.95 19.04 5.08
CA GLU A 148 10.12 20.50 5.03
C GLU A 148 9.05 21.23 5.87
N ILE A 149 7.78 20.82 5.77
CA ILE A 149 6.70 21.35 6.61
C ILE A 149 7.01 21.11 8.10
N ALA A 150 7.49 19.92 8.46
CA ALA A 150 7.83 19.57 9.84
C ALA A 150 8.98 20.44 10.38
N LYS A 151 10.06 20.61 9.59
CA LYS A 151 11.20 21.47 9.92
C LYS A 151 10.78 22.94 10.12
N ARG A 152 9.88 23.46 9.27
CA ARG A 152 9.37 24.84 9.44
C ARG A 152 8.54 24.99 10.71
N ILE A 153 7.71 24.00 11.06
CA ILE A 153 6.93 24.05 12.30
C ILE A 153 7.83 23.97 13.52
N GLN A 154 8.84 23.11 13.49
CA GLN A 154 9.81 22.99 14.57
C GLN A 154 10.58 24.30 14.75
N SER A 155 11.11 24.89 13.69
CA SER A 155 11.84 26.17 13.78
C SER A 155 10.94 27.33 14.21
N GLN A 156 9.67 27.37 13.80
CA GLN A 156 8.70 28.33 14.32
C GLN A 156 8.42 28.13 15.81
N ALA A 157 8.31 26.88 16.27
CA ALA A 157 8.11 26.56 17.68
C ALA A 157 9.33 26.96 18.52
N GLU A 158 10.55 26.72 18.04
CA GLU A 158 11.80 27.16 18.67
C GLU A 158 11.88 28.68 18.77
N ARG A 159 11.61 29.41 17.68
CA ARG A 159 11.54 30.89 17.69
C ARG A 159 10.51 31.42 18.70
N ARG A 160 9.38 30.73 18.88
CA ARG A 160 8.36 31.10 19.89
C ARG A 160 8.86 30.84 21.30
N ARG A 161 9.62 29.77 21.54
CA ARG A 161 10.26 29.49 22.84
C ARG A 161 11.32 30.54 23.16
N ASP A 162 12.17 30.89 22.19
CA ASP A 162 13.19 31.92 22.37
C ASP A 162 12.59 33.30 22.65
N LYS A 163 11.49 33.65 21.99
CA LYS A 163 10.76 34.90 22.27
C LYS A 163 10.21 34.93 23.68
N ARG A 164 9.70 33.80 24.21
CA ARG A 164 9.23 33.72 25.60
C ARG A 164 10.39 33.85 26.58
N ALA A 165 11.49 33.11 26.35
CA ALA A 165 12.67 33.19 27.20
C ALA A 165 13.32 34.59 27.21
N LYS A 166 13.32 35.29 26.07
CA LYS A 166 13.78 36.69 25.98
C LYS A 166 12.81 37.67 26.63
N ASN A 167 11.50 37.42 26.56
CA ASN A 167 10.51 38.28 27.22
C ASN A 167 10.63 38.18 28.75
N ASP A 168 11.01 37.00 29.28
CA ASP A 168 11.34 36.84 30.71
C ASP A 168 12.65 37.57 31.11
N GLN A 169 13.51 37.91 30.15
CA GLN A 169 14.74 38.69 30.39
C GLN A 169 14.58 40.20 30.12
N LEU A 170 13.60 40.61 29.32
CA LEU A 170 13.41 42.00 28.85
C LEU A 170 12.70 42.94 29.85
N ASP A 171 12.39 42.49 31.06
CA ASP A 171 12.15 43.41 32.20
C ASP A 171 13.41 44.20 32.58
N TYR A 172 14.57 43.83 32.05
CA TYR A 172 15.80 44.60 32.18
C TYR A 172 16.38 44.92 30.79
N GLN A 173 16.17 46.17 30.37
CA GLN A 173 17.00 46.95 29.44
C GLN A 173 16.46 47.29 28.03
N THR A 174 16.69 48.58 27.75
CA THR A 174 16.29 49.49 26.68
C THR A 174 16.95 49.20 25.31
N PRO A 175 16.36 49.58 24.17
CA PRO A 175 16.75 49.04 22.86
C PRO A 175 17.66 49.97 22.03
N GLN A 176 18.51 49.40 21.18
CA GLN A 176 18.97 50.08 19.97
C GLN A 176 19.38 49.14 18.79
N SER A 177 18.93 49.58 17.61
CA SER A 177 19.43 49.43 16.22
C SER A 177 19.41 48.11 15.43
N VAL A 178 18.42 48.02 14.52
CA VAL A 178 18.43 47.89 13.02
C VAL A 178 19.70 47.36 12.29
N PHE A 179 19.56 46.28 11.47
CA PHE A 179 19.77 46.28 9.99
C PHE A 179 19.39 44.96 9.25
N GLU A 180 19.21 45.11 7.92
CA GLU A 180 18.62 44.25 6.86
C GLU A 180 19.46 43.06 6.31
N SER A 181 18.81 42.15 5.56
CA SER A 181 19.47 41.20 4.65
C SER A 181 18.61 40.76 3.44
N LYS A 182 19.26 40.61 2.27
CA LYS A 182 18.72 40.18 0.94
C LYS A 182 18.91 38.68 0.68
N ILE A 183 18.06 38.09 -0.19
CA ILE A 183 18.16 36.69 -0.68
C ILE A 183 18.06 36.65 -2.21
N SER A 184 18.72 35.69 -2.86
CA SER A 184 18.67 35.39 -4.30
C SER A 184 18.33 33.90 -4.52
N ALA A 185 17.56 33.58 -5.56
CA ALA A 185 17.12 32.21 -5.89
C ALA A 185 17.47 31.82 -7.34
N SER A 186 17.70 30.52 -7.56
CA SER A 186 18.00 29.90 -8.86
C SER A 186 16.94 28.83 -9.19
N ARG A 187 16.56 28.73 -10.48
CA ARG A 187 15.41 27.94 -10.98
C ARG A 187 15.85 26.98 -12.09
N ARG A 188 15.39 25.73 -12.05
CA ARG A 188 15.55 24.71 -13.12
C ARG A 188 14.23 24.49 -13.86
N THR A 189 14.31 24.19 -15.15
CA THR A 189 13.21 23.90 -16.07
C THR A 189 13.20 22.42 -16.48
N VAL A 190 12.00 21.85 -16.65
CA VAL A 190 11.74 20.45 -17.05
C VAL A 190 10.84 20.43 -18.28
N SER A 191 11.07 19.49 -19.20
CA SER A 191 10.35 19.29 -20.47
C SER A 191 9.35 18.13 -20.40
N GLU A 192 8.14 18.33 -20.96
CA GLU A 192 7.05 17.34 -21.07
C GLU A 192 7.18 16.47 -22.35
N SER A 193 6.84 15.18 -22.26
CA SER A 193 6.83 14.21 -23.36
C SER A 193 5.43 13.56 -23.57
N SER A 194 5.18 13.10 -24.79
CA SER A 194 3.87 12.64 -25.32
C SER A 194 3.60 11.14 -25.08
N PRO A 195 2.33 10.68 -24.93
CA PRO A 195 2.00 9.41 -24.26
C PRO A 195 1.97 8.09 -25.08
N ASP A 196 2.26 8.05 -26.39
CA ASP A 196 2.06 6.83 -27.22
C ASP A 196 3.36 6.12 -27.69
N SER A 197 4.50 6.42 -27.06
CA SER A 197 5.76 5.71 -27.31
C SER A 197 5.76 4.38 -26.55
N LYS A 198 5.96 3.26 -27.26
CA LYS A 198 6.34 2.01 -26.60
C LYS A 198 7.62 2.28 -25.80
N ASN A 199 7.56 2.17 -24.48
CA ASN A 199 8.70 2.46 -23.62
C ASN A 199 9.95 1.76 -24.15
N SER A 200 11.00 2.55 -24.39
CA SER A 200 12.28 1.96 -24.72
C SER A 200 12.85 1.28 -23.46
N PRO A 201 13.62 0.19 -23.59
CA PRO A 201 14.23 -0.47 -22.44
C PRO A 201 15.13 0.48 -21.61
N ALA A 202 15.61 1.57 -22.22
CA ALA A 202 16.34 2.63 -21.51
C ALA A 202 15.42 3.46 -20.59
N GLU A 203 14.21 3.80 -21.02
CA GLU A 203 13.24 4.53 -20.19
C GLU A 203 12.79 3.71 -18.97
N ASP A 204 12.66 2.39 -19.16
CA ASP A 204 12.31 1.44 -18.10
C ASP A 204 13.44 1.31 -17.06
N GLU A 205 14.70 1.33 -17.50
CA GLU A 205 15.87 1.36 -16.60
C GLU A 205 15.98 2.70 -15.86
N ASP A 206 15.77 3.83 -16.54
CA ASP A 206 15.75 5.16 -15.93
C ASP A 206 14.66 5.29 -14.87
N LEU A 207 13.45 4.75 -15.14
CA LEU A 207 12.35 4.74 -14.18
C LEU A 207 12.68 3.90 -12.94
N LEU A 208 13.29 2.74 -13.15
CA LEU A 208 13.74 1.87 -12.06
C LEU A 208 14.80 2.57 -11.20
N GLU A 209 15.78 3.24 -11.82
CA GLU A 209 16.81 3.99 -11.10
C GLU A 209 16.24 5.16 -10.30
N GLN A 210 15.30 5.92 -10.87
CA GLN A 210 14.58 6.98 -10.16
C GLN A 210 13.81 6.44 -8.94
N ALA A 211 13.12 5.31 -9.10
CA ALA A 211 12.39 4.67 -7.99
C ALA A 211 13.33 4.14 -6.90
N CYS A 212 14.51 3.65 -7.28
CA CYS A 212 15.53 3.24 -6.32
C CYS A 212 16.11 4.43 -5.55
N ALA A 213 16.38 5.55 -6.23
CA ALA A 213 16.82 6.77 -5.60
C ALA A 213 15.79 7.31 -4.60
N ALA A 214 14.50 7.24 -4.94
CA ALA A 214 13.39 7.59 -4.05
C ALA A 214 13.33 6.71 -2.78
N ILE A 215 13.52 5.39 -2.90
CA ILE A 215 13.60 4.49 -1.74
C ILE A 215 14.83 4.76 -0.88
N GLN A 216 15.97 5.11 -1.49
CA GLN A 216 17.19 5.43 -0.76
C GLN A 216 17.08 6.75 0.02
N SER A 217 16.42 7.76 -0.54
CA SER A 217 16.19 9.03 0.15
C SER A 217 15.16 8.91 1.27
N HIS A 218 14.08 8.14 1.04
CA HIS A 218 12.99 7.97 2.01
C HIS A 218 12.63 6.48 2.18
N PRO A 219 13.43 5.71 2.94
CA PRO A 219 13.15 4.30 3.15
C PRO A 219 11.83 4.12 3.91
N PRO A 220 10.99 3.13 3.55
CA PRO A 220 9.75 2.87 4.27
C PRO A 220 10.03 2.57 5.76
N HIS A 221 9.20 3.08 6.66
CA HIS A 221 9.41 2.97 8.12
C HIS A 221 9.61 1.54 8.66
N TYR A 222 9.15 0.51 7.94
CA TYR A 222 9.28 -0.88 8.35
C TYR A 222 10.55 -1.56 7.82
N HIS A 223 11.39 -0.85 7.07
CA HIS A 223 12.65 -1.37 6.57
C HIS A 223 13.81 -0.94 7.47
N THR A 224 14.36 -1.88 8.23
CA THR A 224 15.64 -1.69 8.91
C THR A 224 16.76 -1.76 7.88
N ALA A 225 17.52 -0.67 7.74
CA ALA A 225 18.51 -0.42 6.68
C ALA A 225 19.66 -1.45 6.56
N SER A 226 19.73 -2.49 7.40
CA SER A 226 20.91 -3.36 7.49
C SER A 226 20.81 -4.72 6.79
N SER A 227 19.67 -5.12 6.21
CA SER A 227 19.54 -6.51 5.71
C SER A 227 18.88 -6.69 4.34
N SER A 228 18.13 -5.72 3.82
CA SER A 228 17.47 -5.85 2.50
C SER A 228 18.10 -4.91 1.50
N GLY A 229 18.37 -5.40 0.29
CA GLY A 229 18.77 -4.57 -0.83
C GLY A 229 17.68 -3.56 -1.25
N VAL A 230 18.08 -2.52 -1.99
CA VAL A 230 17.22 -1.42 -2.43
C VAL A 230 16.16 -1.91 -3.41
N TYR A 231 16.51 -2.78 -4.37
CA TYR A 231 15.56 -3.36 -5.32
C TYR A 231 14.56 -4.27 -4.62
N GLN A 232 15.00 -5.05 -3.62
CA GLN A 232 14.10 -5.85 -2.79
C GLN A 232 13.10 -4.96 -2.02
N CYS A 233 13.59 -3.86 -1.44
CA CYS A 233 12.74 -2.88 -0.75
C CYS A 233 11.74 -2.22 -1.70
N LEU A 234 12.17 -1.87 -2.91
CA LEU A 234 11.30 -1.34 -3.96
C LEU A 234 10.21 -2.34 -4.36
N TYR A 235 10.58 -3.59 -4.64
CA TYR A 235 9.63 -4.65 -4.96
C TYR A 235 8.56 -4.80 -3.87
N ARG A 236 8.97 -4.94 -2.60
CA ARG A 236 8.04 -5.05 -1.46
C ARG A 236 7.14 -3.84 -1.35
N SER A 237 7.68 -2.64 -1.54
CA SER A 237 6.91 -1.40 -1.51
C SER A 237 5.83 -1.38 -2.58
N ILE A 238 6.15 -1.77 -3.82
CA ILE A 238 5.19 -1.88 -4.93
C ILE A 238 4.15 -2.96 -4.63
N VAL A 239 4.56 -4.15 -4.20
CA VAL A 239 3.63 -5.25 -3.89
C VAL A 239 2.65 -4.86 -2.80
N LEU A 240 3.14 -4.29 -1.69
CA LEU A 240 2.32 -4.00 -0.52
C LEU A 240 1.43 -2.76 -0.69
N ARG A 241 1.90 -1.72 -1.38
CA ARG A 241 1.19 -0.44 -1.51
C ARG A 241 0.40 -0.28 -2.80
N HIS A 242 0.82 -0.95 -3.88
CA HIS A 242 0.23 -0.78 -5.19
C HIS A 242 -0.50 -2.04 -5.67
N LEU A 243 0.17 -3.20 -5.70
CA LEU A 243 -0.43 -4.44 -6.21
C LEU A 243 -1.48 -5.01 -5.28
N ARG A 244 -1.16 -5.08 -3.99
CA ARG A 244 -2.13 -5.50 -2.98
C ARG A 244 -3.00 -4.32 -2.61
N TYR A 245 -4.29 -4.53 -2.74
CA TYR A 245 -5.30 -3.58 -2.33
C TYR A 245 -6.08 -4.14 -1.15
N GLN A 246 -6.25 -3.32 -0.13
CA GLN A 246 -7.08 -3.63 1.03
C GLN A 246 -8.09 -2.51 1.21
N GLY A 247 -9.36 -2.88 1.37
CA GLY A 247 -10.42 -1.89 1.54
C GLY A 247 -11.75 -2.50 1.97
N PRO A 248 -12.73 -1.65 2.33
CA PRO A 248 -14.07 -2.10 2.64
C PRO A 248 -14.75 -2.67 1.38
N VAL A 249 -15.67 -3.60 1.59
CA VAL A 249 -16.33 -4.35 0.52
C VAL A 249 -17.81 -4.00 0.46
N PHE A 250 -18.24 -3.55 -0.70
CA PHE A 250 -19.63 -3.46 -1.09
C PHE A 250 -19.99 -4.70 -1.92
N ILE A 251 -21.11 -5.34 -1.58
CA ILE A 251 -21.51 -6.62 -2.18
C ILE A 251 -22.80 -6.40 -2.97
N MET A 252 -22.79 -6.72 -4.25
CA MET A 252 -23.96 -6.58 -5.10
C MET A 252 -23.93 -7.55 -6.29
N ASP A 253 -25.12 -7.90 -6.76
CA ASP A 253 -25.35 -8.87 -7.82
C ASP A 253 -25.29 -8.21 -9.21
N SER A 254 -24.26 -7.41 -9.45
CA SER A 254 -24.04 -6.75 -10.74
C SER A 254 -22.59 -6.87 -11.16
N LEU A 255 -22.37 -7.24 -12.41
CA LEU A 255 -21.05 -7.14 -13.02
C LEU A 255 -20.82 -5.70 -13.45
N VAL A 256 -19.63 -5.19 -13.15
CA VAL A 256 -19.21 -3.83 -13.48
C VAL A 256 -18.02 -3.92 -14.45
N ARG A 257 -18.05 -3.12 -15.51
CA ARG A 257 -16.99 -3.07 -16.53
C ARG A 257 -15.99 -1.96 -16.21
N LEU A 258 -14.71 -2.17 -16.54
CA LEU A 258 -13.70 -1.12 -16.33
C LEU A 258 -14.03 0.13 -17.14
N GLY A 259 -13.84 1.29 -16.52
CA GLY A 259 -14.06 2.59 -17.14
C GLY A 259 -15.51 3.08 -17.17
N ASP A 260 -16.50 2.17 -17.18
CA ASP A 260 -17.93 2.51 -17.30
C ASP A 260 -18.49 3.02 -15.95
N PRO A 261 -18.83 4.32 -15.83
CA PRO A 261 -19.33 4.85 -14.57
C PRO A 261 -20.76 4.38 -14.30
N TYR A 262 -21.08 4.16 -13.02
CA TYR A 262 -22.42 3.76 -12.58
C TYR A 262 -22.79 4.40 -11.24
N GLY A 263 -24.08 4.64 -11.02
CA GLY A 263 -24.61 5.28 -9.81
C GLY A 263 -25.16 4.27 -8.81
N LEU A 264 -24.96 4.52 -7.51
CA LEU A 264 -25.59 3.76 -6.42
C LEU A 264 -26.20 4.69 -5.37
N HIS A 265 -27.25 4.21 -4.72
CA HIS A 265 -27.84 4.81 -3.54
C HIS A 265 -27.56 3.94 -2.31
N PHE A 266 -26.66 4.38 -1.43
CA PHE A 266 -26.34 3.69 -0.19
C PHE A 266 -27.32 4.09 0.92
N PHE A 267 -28.31 3.25 1.18
CA PHE A 267 -29.27 3.44 2.25
C PHE A 267 -29.11 2.46 3.42
N GLU A 268 -28.45 1.33 3.25
CA GLU A 268 -28.25 0.36 4.33
C GLU A 268 -27.22 0.88 5.36
N PRO A 269 -27.46 0.71 6.68
CA PRO A 269 -26.57 1.24 7.72
C PRO A 269 -25.08 0.91 7.53
N ARG A 270 -24.76 -0.35 7.18
CA ARG A 270 -23.37 -0.79 6.94
C ARG A 270 -22.68 -0.05 5.79
N TYR A 271 -23.42 0.30 4.73
CA TYR A 271 -22.86 0.99 3.57
C TYR A 271 -22.82 2.51 3.78
N ARG A 272 -23.67 3.06 4.66
CA ARG A 272 -23.50 4.43 5.17
C ARG A 272 -22.18 4.58 5.91
N VAL A 273 -21.84 3.60 6.76
CA VAL A 273 -20.53 3.55 7.44
C VAL A 273 -19.41 3.47 6.41
N LEU A 274 -19.48 2.53 5.45
CA LEU A 274 -18.49 2.37 4.38
C LEU A 274 -18.19 3.72 3.69
N ILE A 275 -19.22 4.39 3.15
CA ILE A 275 -18.99 5.60 2.37
C ILE A 275 -18.53 6.77 3.24
N SER A 276 -19.02 6.85 4.49
CA SER A 276 -18.57 7.88 5.43
C SER A 276 -17.08 7.76 5.77
N GLU A 277 -16.57 6.53 5.90
CA GLU A 277 -15.15 6.25 6.16
C GLU A 277 -14.29 6.51 4.93
N VAL A 278 -14.72 6.01 3.77
CA VAL A 278 -14.03 6.21 2.48
C VAL A 278 -13.88 7.70 2.17
N MET A 279 -14.93 8.50 2.45
CA MET A 279 -14.94 9.94 2.22
C MET A 279 -14.38 10.77 3.39
N ALA A 280 -13.97 10.16 4.51
CA ALA A 280 -13.61 10.88 5.73
C ALA A 280 -12.43 11.85 5.55
N ARG A 281 -11.50 11.53 4.63
CA ARG A 281 -10.31 12.33 4.34
C ARG A 281 -10.57 13.50 3.38
N TYR A 282 -11.77 13.59 2.81
CA TYR A 282 -12.12 14.59 1.80
C TYR A 282 -12.95 15.72 2.41
N SER A 283 -12.99 16.86 1.70
CA SER A 283 -13.69 18.06 2.17
C SER A 283 -15.17 17.80 2.43
N VAL A 284 -15.79 18.65 3.25
CA VAL A 284 -17.25 18.60 3.45
C VAL A 284 -17.98 18.86 2.14
N SER A 285 -17.42 19.69 1.27
CA SER A 285 -18.02 20.07 0.00
C SER A 285 -18.03 18.89 -1.00
N ALA A 286 -16.94 18.13 -1.07
CA ALA A 286 -16.85 16.86 -1.82
C ALA A 286 -17.83 15.79 -1.32
N ARG A 287 -18.25 15.84 -0.03
CA ARG A 287 -19.28 14.99 0.56
C ARG A 287 -20.72 15.48 0.29
N ARG A 288 -20.88 16.65 -0.34
CA ARG A 288 -22.17 17.28 -0.67
C ARG A 288 -22.40 17.34 -2.19
N GLY A 289 -21.73 16.48 -2.95
CA GLY A 289 -21.90 16.35 -4.39
C GLY A 289 -20.97 17.22 -5.24
N GLU A 290 -20.07 18.01 -4.64
CA GLU A 290 -19.04 18.70 -5.43
C GLU A 290 -18.00 17.71 -5.98
N GLN A 291 -17.25 18.17 -6.99
CA GLN A 291 -16.18 17.39 -7.58
C GLN A 291 -15.14 17.02 -6.52
N ILE A 292 -14.82 15.73 -6.45
CA ILE A 292 -13.79 15.23 -5.53
C ILE A 292 -12.43 15.55 -6.16
N LEU A 293 -11.66 16.42 -5.50
CA LEU A 293 -10.29 16.72 -5.91
C LEU A 293 -9.33 15.64 -5.37
N PRO A 294 -8.33 15.21 -6.16
CA PRO A 294 -7.30 14.30 -5.70
C PRO A 294 -6.61 14.79 -4.44
N SER A 295 -6.44 13.91 -3.46
CA SER A 295 -5.74 14.26 -2.21
C SER A 295 -4.27 13.84 -2.28
N VAL A 296 -3.35 14.79 -2.08
CA VAL A 296 -1.92 14.48 -1.94
C VAL A 296 -1.68 13.82 -0.57
N PRO A 297 -1.14 12.59 -0.52
CA PRO A 297 -0.95 11.85 0.72
C PRO A 297 -0.18 12.64 1.78
N GLY A 298 -0.80 12.86 2.94
CA GLY A 298 -0.15 13.47 4.10
C GLY A 298 0.17 14.96 4.00
N ILE A 299 -0.21 15.65 2.91
CA ILE A 299 0.04 17.09 2.71
C ILE A 299 -1.21 17.95 2.98
N PHE A 300 -2.44 17.41 2.85
CA PHE A 300 -3.69 18.18 2.99
C PHE A 300 -4.80 17.52 3.84
N PRO A 301 -5.77 18.32 4.36
CA PRO A 301 -5.68 19.74 4.71
C PRO A 301 -5.47 19.90 6.22
N ARG A 302 -4.34 20.51 6.61
CA ARG A 302 -4.24 21.11 7.95
C ARG A 302 -5.22 22.27 7.99
N THR A 303 -6.06 22.29 9.02
CA THR A 303 -7.10 23.27 9.34
C THR A 303 -6.82 24.69 8.80
N SER A 304 -7.86 25.35 8.29
CA SER A 304 -7.90 26.68 7.63
C SER A 304 -7.09 27.83 8.26
N ASN A 305 -6.58 27.66 9.47
CA ASN A 305 -5.88 28.70 10.22
C ASN A 305 -4.35 28.59 10.12
N SER A 306 -3.81 27.51 9.52
CA SER A 306 -2.39 27.41 9.24
C SER A 306 -2.08 28.12 7.92
N VAL A 307 -1.53 29.33 8.00
CA VAL A 307 -0.94 30.01 6.84
C VAL A 307 0.22 29.15 6.36
N MET A 308 -0.02 28.31 5.33
CA MET A 308 1.06 27.66 4.61
C MET A 308 1.91 28.74 3.96
N ASP A 309 3.22 28.59 4.09
CA ASP A 309 4.21 29.41 3.41
C ASP A 309 4.02 29.30 1.89
N ASP A 310 4.20 30.40 1.16
CA ASP A 310 3.93 30.45 -0.28
C ASP A 310 4.89 29.55 -1.06
N ASP A 311 6.11 29.35 -0.54
CA ASP A 311 7.07 28.40 -1.13
C ASP A 311 6.55 26.96 -1.08
N ILE A 312 6.01 26.53 0.07
CA ILE A 312 5.46 25.18 0.24
C ILE A 312 4.26 24.99 -0.68
N LYS A 313 3.39 26.01 -0.78
CA LYS A 313 2.26 25.96 -1.71
C LYS A 313 2.74 25.80 -3.15
N SER A 314 3.77 26.53 -3.56
CA SER A 314 4.36 26.41 -4.90
C SER A 314 4.89 25.00 -5.13
N SER A 315 5.68 24.44 -4.21
CA SER A 315 6.21 23.08 -4.33
C SER A 315 5.11 22.03 -4.44
N VAL A 316 4.03 22.18 -3.68
CA VAL A 316 2.88 21.27 -3.73
C VAL A 316 2.10 21.41 -5.04
N LEU A 317 1.90 22.63 -5.54
CA LEU A 317 1.25 22.85 -6.84
C LEU A 317 2.09 22.29 -7.99
N ASP A 318 3.41 22.48 -7.95
CA ASP A 318 4.33 21.92 -8.94
C ASP A 318 4.29 20.38 -8.91
N LEU A 319 4.26 19.79 -7.70
CA LEU A 319 4.13 18.33 -7.52
C LEU A 319 2.80 17.81 -8.08
N VAL A 320 1.69 18.49 -7.80
CA VAL A 320 0.36 18.13 -8.30
C VAL A 320 0.31 18.22 -9.81
N LYS A 321 0.86 19.29 -10.40
CA LYS A 321 0.91 19.48 -11.84
C LYS A 321 1.76 18.40 -12.52
N LYS A 322 2.93 18.09 -11.97
CA LYS A 322 3.83 17.06 -12.49
C LYS A 322 3.18 15.67 -12.50
N ASN A 323 2.31 15.39 -11.53
CA ASN A 323 1.71 14.08 -11.31
C ASN A 323 0.18 14.06 -11.52
N GLU A 324 -0.35 14.94 -12.36
CA GLU A 324 -1.80 15.11 -12.55
C GLU A 324 -2.50 13.81 -12.97
N SER A 325 -1.91 13.06 -13.91
CA SER A 325 -2.45 11.77 -14.38
C SER A 325 -2.53 10.73 -13.26
N LEU A 326 -1.45 10.58 -12.48
CA LEU A 326 -1.38 9.65 -11.36
C LEU A 326 -2.38 10.03 -10.25
N LEU A 327 -2.51 11.33 -9.97
CA LEU A 327 -3.45 11.86 -8.99
C LEU A 327 -4.91 11.60 -9.39
N GLY A 328 -5.27 11.88 -10.64
CA GLY A 328 -6.63 11.67 -11.14
C GLY A 328 -7.05 10.19 -11.12
N GLU A 329 -6.13 9.28 -11.42
CA GLU A 329 -6.44 7.86 -11.50
C GLU A 329 -6.45 7.15 -10.14
N TYR A 330 -5.66 7.60 -9.15
CA TYR A 330 -5.39 6.79 -7.96
C TYR A 330 -5.53 7.48 -6.61
N HIS A 331 -5.70 8.80 -6.56
CA HIS A 331 -5.81 9.55 -5.30
C HIS A 331 -7.23 10.04 -5.01
N LEU A 332 -8.22 9.42 -5.66
CA LEU A 332 -9.63 9.54 -5.29
C LEU A 332 -10.04 8.38 -4.36
N PRO A 333 -11.14 8.55 -3.60
CA PRO A 333 -11.60 7.54 -2.66
C PRO A 333 -11.94 6.24 -3.41
N THR A 334 -11.51 5.10 -2.88
CA THR A 334 -11.75 3.79 -3.49
C THR A 334 -12.27 2.79 -2.48
N PHE A 335 -12.98 1.77 -2.95
CA PHE A 335 -13.35 0.58 -2.19
C PHE A 335 -13.53 -0.63 -3.13
N ILE A 336 -13.80 -1.81 -2.56
CA ILE A 336 -13.98 -3.06 -3.32
C ILE A 336 -15.47 -3.28 -3.61
N HIS A 337 -15.82 -3.43 -4.88
CA HIS A 337 -17.11 -3.93 -5.35
C HIS A 337 -17.00 -5.44 -5.65
N ALA A 338 -17.58 -6.28 -4.78
CA ALA A 338 -17.59 -7.72 -4.95
C ALA A 338 -18.91 -8.21 -5.57
N HIS A 339 -18.80 -9.01 -6.63
CA HIS A 339 -19.92 -9.74 -7.22
C HIS A 339 -20.29 -10.97 -6.36
N ARG A 340 -21.49 -11.54 -6.53
CA ARG A 340 -22.02 -12.69 -5.77
C ARG A 340 -20.97 -13.71 -5.36
N GLY A 341 -21.06 -14.15 -4.11
CA GLY A 341 -20.28 -15.27 -3.59
C GLY A 341 -18.89 -14.90 -3.10
N TYR A 342 -18.73 -13.70 -2.53
CA TYR A 342 -17.51 -13.16 -1.93
C TYR A 342 -16.76 -14.21 -1.07
N ARG A 343 -15.83 -14.90 -1.70
CA ARG A 343 -14.96 -15.91 -1.08
C ARG A 343 -13.53 -15.55 -1.42
N ALA A 344 -12.60 -16.16 -0.68
CA ALA A 344 -11.21 -16.18 -1.13
C ALA A 344 -11.15 -16.75 -2.55
N SER A 345 -10.25 -16.22 -3.37
CA SER A 345 -10.07 -16.55 -4.78
C SER A 345 -11.29 -16.24 -5.65
N CYS A 346 -12.08 -15.21 -5.30
CA CYS A 346 -13.07 -14.63 -6.20
C CYS A 346 -12.57 -13.32 -6.81
N PRO A 347 -12.89 -13.05 -8.08
CA PRO A 347 -12.60 -11.76 -8.68
C PRO A 347 -13.54 -10.69 -8.11
N ALA A 348 -13.02 -9.50 -7.92
CA ALA A 348 -13.76 -8.31 -7.53
C ALA A 348 -13.20 -7.09 -8.24
N THR A 349 -13.84 -5.94 -8.06
CA THR A 349 -13.46 -4.72 -8.77
C THR A 349 -13.16 -3.61 -7.77
N ILE A 350 -12.02 -2.95 -7.93
CA ILE A 350 -11.76 -1.67 -7.24
C ILE A 350 -12.57 -0.61 -7.95
N VAL A 351 -13.39 0.10 -7.21
CA VAL A 351 -14.21 1.20 -7.71
C VAL A 351 -13.78 2.49 -7.05
N GLN A 352 -13.75 3.55 -7.85
CA GLN A 352 -13.35 4.89 -7.47
C GLN A 352 -14.60 5.76 -7.35
N VAL A 353 -14.71 6.52 -6.27
CA VAL A 353 -15.80 7.48 -6.05
C VAL A 353 -15.48 8.76 -6.81
N GLN A 354 -16.32 9.09 -7.79
CA GLN A 354 -16.19 10.30 -8.62
C GLN A 354 -16.99 11.47 -8.02
N ILE A 355 -18.22 11.17 -7.56
CA ILE A 355 -19.14 12.14 -6.95
C ILE A 355 -19.79 11.46 -5.74
N CYS A 356 -19.96 12.19 -4.64
CA CYS A 356 -20.62 11.69 -3.44
C CYS A 356 -21.47 12.78 -2.78
N SER A 357 -22.77 12.50 -2.59
CA SER A 357 -23.68 13.37 -1.84
C SER A 357 -24.23 12.60 -0.64
N ILE A 358 -23.69 12.88 0.55
CA ILE A 358 -24.14 12.30 1.82
C ILE A 358 -25.28 13.14 2.38
N ASN A 359 -26.46 12.56 2.46
CA ASN A 359 -27.68 13.18 2.96
C ASN A 359 -27.66 13.31 4.49
N PRO A 360 -28.47 14.20 5.09
CA PRO A 360 -28.54 14.37 6.55
C PRO A 360 -28.92 13.09 7.33
N ASN A 361 -29.65 12.17 6.70
CA ASN A 361 -29.99 10.87 7.27
C ASN A 361 -28.84 9.84 7.18
N GLY A 362 -27.69 10.21 6.62
CA GLY A 362 -26.52 9.38 6.41
C GLY A 362 -26.57 8.50 5.16
N SER A 363 -27.70 8.45 4.43
CA SER A 363 -27.72 7.84 3.09
C SER A 363 -26.82 8.61 2.13
N ALA A 364 -26.33 7.98 1.07
CA ALA A 364 -25.49 8.65 0.09
C ALA A 364 -25.81 8.26 -1.35
N ASP A 365 -25.83 9.25 -2.23
CA ASP A 365 -25.81 9.05 -3.67
C ASP A 365 -24.37 9.13 -4.17
N VAL A 366 -23.91 8.08 -4.84
CA VAL A 366 -22.52 7.98 -5.31
C VAL A 366 -22.47 7.67 -6.79
N LEU A 367 -21.56 8.34 -7.50
CA LEU A 367 -21.14 7.97 -8.85
C LEU A 367 -19.79 7.27 -8.74
N LEU A 368 -19.73 6.04 -9.24
CA LEU A 368 -18.58 5.16 -9.12
C LEU A 368 -17.99 4.87 -10.50
N LYS A 369 -16.67 4.78 -10.59
CA LYS A 369 -15.94 4.34 -11.79
C LYS A 369 -15.11 3.11 -11.45
N PRO A 370 -15.36 1.94 -12.08
CA PRO A 370 -14.47 0.79 -11.96
C PRO A 370 -13.10 1.07 -12.56
N ILE A 371 -12.02 0.87 -11.79
CA ILE A 371 -10.65 1.22 -12.21
C ILE A 371 -9.71 0.02 -12.34
N ALA A 372 -9.95 -1.08 -11.63
CA ALA A 372 -9.11 -2.27 -11.73
C ALA A 372 -9.86 -3.51 -11.22
N TYR A 373 -9.55 -4.68 -11.77
CA TYR A 373 -9.95 -5.95 -11.16
C TYR A 373 -8.92 -6.42 -10.14
N ILE A 374 -9.39 -7.16 -9.13
CA ILE A 374 -8.55 -7.79 -8.11
C ILE A 374 -8.98 -9.23 -7.88
N TRP A 375 -8.05 -10.07 -7.48
CA TRP A 375 -8.31 -11.38 -6.89
C TRP A 375 -8.34 -11.26 -5.37
N ILE A 376 -9.47 -11.57 -4.74
CA ILE A 376 -9.58 -11.55 -3.27
C ILE A 376 -8.70 -12.67 -2.69
N GLU A 377 -7.69 -12.31 -1.91
CA GLU A 377 -6.89 -13.26 -1.13
C GLU A 377 -7.64 -13.65 0.15
N LYS A 378 -8.20 -12.65 0.84
CA LYS A 378 -8.81 -12.80 2.16
C LYS A 378 -9.97 -11.82 2.31
N ILE A 379 -11.04 -12.28 2.93
CA ILE A 379 -12.21 -11.47 3.30
C ILE A 379 -12.61 -11.75 4.74
N TRP A 380 -12.98 -10.72 5.48
CA TRP A 380 -13.41 -10.83 6.87
C TRP A 380 -14.48 -9.78 7.19
N GLU A 381 -15.35 -10.11 8.14
CA GLU A 381 -16.32 -9.14 8.67
C GLU A 381 -15.62 -8.22 9.69
N ARG A 382 -15.84 -6.91 9.58
CA ARG A 382 -15.33 -5.94 10.54
C ARG A 382 -16.22 -5.92 11.79
N ARG A 383 -15.62 -5.99 12.97
CA ARG A 383 -16.37 -6.00 14.23
C ARG A 383 -17.08 -4.67 14.45
N GLY A 384 -18.33 -4.74 14.93
CA GLY A 384 -19.11 -3.56 15.34
C GLY A 384 -19.72 -2.73 14.22
N THR A 385 -19.65 -3.18 12.96
CA THR A 385 -20.16 -2.44 11.79
C THR A 385 -21.50 -2.96 11.26
N GLY A 386 -22.04 -4.03 11.85
CA GLY A 386 -23.30 -4.65 11.43
C GLY A 386 -23.20 -5.34 10.06
N GLY A 387 -22.13 -6.10 9.81
CA GLY A 387 -21.95 -6.84 8.56
C GLY A 387 -21.24 -6.07 7.44
N LEU A 388 -20.44 -5.06 7.77
CA LEU A 388 -19.50 -4.48 6.79
C LEU A 388 -18.27 -5.40 6.68
N TYR A 389 -17.94 -5.79 5.46
CA TYR A 389 -16.79 -6.63 5.17
C TYR A 389 -15.58 -5.79 4.77
N GLU A 390 -14.40 -6.31 5.05
CA GLU A 390 -13.13 -5.87 4.49
C GLU A 390 -12.50 -7.03 3.72
N ALA A 391 -11.79 -6.70 2.65
CA ALA A 391 -11.03 -7.69 1.91
C ALA A 391 -9.66 -7.15 1.54
N ARG A 392 -8.75 -8.10 1.35
CA ARG A 392 -7.43 -7.89 0.75
C ARG A 392 -7.36 -8.73 -0.52
N GLY A 393 -6.86 -8.12 -1.59
CA GLY A 393 -6.68 -8.80 -2.87
C GLY A 393 -5.49 -8.27 -3.65
N ILE A 394 -5.11 -9.00 -4.70
CA ILE A 394 -4.04 -8.62 -5.63
C ILE A 394 -4.68 -8.08 -6.92
N ARG A 395 -4.20 -6.93 -7.41
CA ARG A 395 -4.58 -6.37 -8.71
C ARG A 395 -4.27 -7.33 -9.85
N MET A 396 -5.21 -7.46 -10.78
CA MET A 396 -5.01 -8.21 -12.00
C MET A 396 -4.21 -7.37 -13.01
N GLY A 397 -3.25 -7.99 -13.68
CA GLY A 397 -2.61 -7.40 -14.85
C GLY A 397 -3.59 -7.18 -16.00
N ALA A 398 -3.18 -6.43 -17.02
CA ALA A 398 -4.04 -6.10 -18.16
C ALA A 398 -4.57 -7.35 -18.89
N GLU A 399 -3.72 -8.35 -19.11
CA GLU A 399 -4.11 -9.60 -19.77
C GLU A 399 -5.16 -10.38 -18.96
N LEU A 400 -4.96 -10.50 -17.65
CA LEU A 400 -5.92 -11.18 -16.76
C LEU A 400 -7.23 -10.42 -16.68
N SER A 401 -7.17 -9.09 -16.63
CA SER A 401 -8.34 -8.22 -16.66
C SER A 401 -9.16 -8.41 -17.94
N GLU A 402 -8.50 -8.42 -19.10
CA GLU A 402 -9.15 -8.65 -20.39
C GLU A 402 -9.78 -10.04 -20.48
N ARG A 403 -9.07 -11.08 -20.01
CA ARG A 403 -9.61 -12.45 -19.94
C ARG A 403 -10.84 -12.50 -19.02
N PHE A 404 -10.82 -11.80 -17.90
CA PHE A 404 -11.96 -11.72 -16.99
C PHE A 404 -13.17 -11.01 -17.62
N GLU A 405 -12.96 -9.93 -18.37
CA GLU A 405 -14.05 -9.27 -19.10
C GLU A 405 -14.64 -10.14 -20.20
N ARG A 406 -13.78 -10.83 -20.96
CA ARG A 406 -14.23 -11.83 -21.95
C ARG A 406 -15.07 -12.92 -21.27
N TRP A 407 -14.62 -13.42 -20.12
CA TRP A 407 -15.36 -14.42 -19.34
C TRP A 407 -16.72 -13.90 -18.84
N CYS A 408 -16.76 -12.68 -18.31
CA CYS A 408 -18.01 -12.03 -17.87
C CYS A 408 -19.00 -11.86 -19.02
N ASN A 409 -18.51 -11.45 -20.19
CA ASN A 409 -19.34 -11.26 -21.39
C ASN A 409 -19.89 -12.59 -21.94
N MET A 410 -19.14 -13.70 -21.80
CA MET A 410 -19.66 -15.03 -22.15
C MET A 410 -20.86 -15.45 -21.29
N GLY A 411 -21.01 -14.89 -20.08
CA GLY A 411 -22.21 -15.10 -19.25
C GLY A 411 -23.50 -14.60 -19.92
N ALA A 412 -23.42 -13.60 -20.80
CA ALA A 412 -24.56 -13.10 -21.55
C ALA A 412 -25.00 -14.04 -22.70
N TYR A 413 -24.08 -14.87 -23.20
CA TYR A 413 -24.31 -15.74 -24.35
C TYR A 413 -24.84 -17.14 -24.00
N GLY A 414 -25.08 -17.44 -22.73
CA GLY A 414 -25.72 -18.71 -22.40
C GLY A 414 -25.77 -19.05 -20.92
N MET A 415 -26.90 -18.73 -20.29
CA MET A 415 -27.60 -19.69 -19.43
C MET A 415 -28.15 -20.86 -20.27
N GLY A 416 -27.34 -21.38 -21.20
CA GLY A 416 -27.63 -22.56 -22.00
C GLY A 416 -27.33 -23.79 -21.16
N ASP A 417 -28.38 -24.61 -20.94
CA ASP A 417 -28.42 -26.01 -20.50
C ASP A 417 -27.64 -26.48 -19.25
N GLY A 418 -26.85 -25.63 -18.58
CA GLY A 418 -26.10 -25.98 -17.37
C GLY A 418 -24.88 -26.88 -17.62
N ARG A 419 -24.56 -27.26 -18.87
CA ARG A 419 -23.38 -28.08 -19.18
C ARG A 419 -22.10 -27.27 -19.32
N GLY A 420 -22.21 -25.96 -19.55
CA GLY A 420 -21.07 -25.04 -19.65
C GLY A 420 -20.20 -24.95 -18.39
N ARG A 421 -20.73 -25.20 -17.18
CA ARG A 421 -19.92 -25.16 -15.94
C ARG A 421 -18.87 -26.27 -15.86
N ARG A 422 -19.05 -27.40 -16.54
CA ARG A 422 -18.07 -28.51 -16.54
C ARG A 422 -16.99 -28.38 -17.61
N LEU A 423 -17.23 -27.53 -18.62
CA LEU A 423 -16.28 -27.24 -19.71
C LEU A 423 -15.64 -25.86 -19.58
N GLN A 424 -16.00 -25.08 -18.56
CA GLN A 424 -15.21 -23.92 -18.17
C GLN A 424 -13.83 -24.43 -17.79
N LEU A 425 -12.86 -24.18 -18.67
CA LEU A 425 -11.45 -24.33 -18.37
C LEU A 425 -11.22 -23.69 -16.98
N PRO A 426 -10.51 -24.37 -16.06
CA PRO A 426 -10.18 -23.77 -14.79
C PRO A 426 -9.59 -22.39 -15.06
N MET A 427 -10.16 -21.36 -14.42
CA MET A 427 -9.51 -20.05 -14.42
C MET A 427 -8.08 -20.28 -13.91
N PRO A 428 -7.05 -19.89 -14.68
CA PRO A 428 -5.66 -20.15 -14.33
C PRO A 428 -5.26 -19.49 -13.01
#